data_AF-A0AA39KE08-F1
#
_entry.id   AF-A0AA39KE08-F1
#
_cell.length_a   1.000
_cell.length_b   1.000
_cell.length_c   1.000
_cell.angle_alpha   90.00
_cell.angle_beta   90.00
_cell.angle_gamma   90.00
#
_symmetry.space_group_name_H-M   'P 1'
#
loop_
_entity.id
_entity.type
_entity.pdbx_description
1 polymer ?
#
loop_
_entity_poly.entity_id
_entity_poly.type
_entity_poly.pdbx_seq_one_letter_code
_entity_poly.pdbx_strand_id
1 'polypeptide(L)'
;MESHRLGALPIRLIYPYPLTDGVSHILMADIQIYLRPRPISPVYGHSNYLPFKRKRYCDYGPFFADYGTVPCDATEVHTIRSPALSTALSTLYTVFIPSLDVEVPDPNKPGPSAWPALLKLAITKVDLSIDSRMECENHIVRLSQGDRAPTPPPRNMRAPSFSPEWYKIVFSTMDRGDVELRDESRDTELELFVWVYMQKTIDQRTHIWRHFRREMYKLTDPIAPAHLPSGHGQ
;
A
#
# COMPACT_ATOMS: atom_id res chain seq x y z
N MET A 1 55.42 -42.39 35.64
CA MET A 1 56.06 -41.92 34.40
C MET A 1 55.26 -40.74 33.90
N GLU A 2 55.93 -39.58 33.86
CA GLU A 2 55.71 -38.37 33.04
C GLU A 2 54.27 -37.99 32.65
N SER A 3 53.72 -36.89 33.16
CA SER A 3 54.00 -35.48 32.82
C SER A 3 53.52 -35.08 31.42
N HIS A 4 52.40 -34.34 31.36
CA HIS A 4 52.19 -33.02 30.73
C HIS A 4 50.68 -32.70 30.81
N ARG A 5 50.21 -31.75 31.64
CA ARG A 5 50.10 -30.28 31.42
C ARG A 5 49.41 -29.98 30.08
N LEU A 6 48.30 -29.24 29.94
CA LEU A 6 47.67 -28.11 30.64
C LEU A 6 46.14 -28.27 30.49
N GLY A 7 45.23 -27.62 31.24
CA GLY A 7 45.27 -26.49 32.14
C GLY A 7 43.83 -26.15 32.49
N ALA A 8 43.60 -25.81 33.74
CA ALA A 8 42.31 -25.77 34.40
C ALA A 8 41.66 -24.38 34.37
N LEU A 9 40.31 -24.37 34.29
CA LEU A 9 39.38 -23.43 34.95
C LEU A 9 39.34 -21.97 34.42
N PRO A 10 38.46 -21.11 34.97
CA PRO A 10 37.00 -21.16 34.99
C PRO A 10 36.41 -19.87 34.35
N ILE A 11 35.15 -19.91 33.92
CA ILE A 11 34.44 -18.73 33.43
C ILE A 11 34.29 -17.73 34.59
N ARG A 12 35.14 -16.69 34.59
CA ARG A 12 35.02 -15.52 35.47
C ARG A 12 34.15 -14.46 34.80
N LEU A 13 33.07 -14.11 35.48
CA LEU A 13 32.30 -12.89 35.31
C LEU A 13 33.21 -11.65 35.29
N ILE A 14 33.01 -10.80 34.28
CA ILE A 14 33.40 -9.38 34.32
C ILE A 14 32.28 -8.58 33.63
N TYR A 15 31.55 -7.78 34.41
CA TYR A 15 30.91 -6.55 33.91
C TYR A 15 31.93 -5.41 34.00
N PRO A 16 31.95 -4.49 33.03
CA PRO A 16 31.67 -3.08 33.38
C PRO A 16 30.88 -2.28 32.30
N TYR A 17 30.15 -1.28 32.79
CA TYR A 17 29.41 -0.13 32.19
C TYR A 17 30.23 0.81 31.25
N PRO A 18 29.73 1.98 30.73
CA PRO A 18 28.38 2.44 30.27
C PRO A 18 28.39 3.22 28.89
N LEU A 19 27.19 3.63 28.42
CA LEU A 19 26.85 4.81 27.58
C LEU A 19 27.67 5.12 26.30
N THR A 20 27.01 5.02 25.14
CA THR A 20 26.87 6.16 24.21
C THR A 20 25.48 6.12 23.60
N ASP A 21 24.81 7.28 23.59
CA ASP A 21 23.51 7.54 22.97
C ASP A 21 23.35 6.89 21.61
N GLY A 22 22.72 5.72 21.61
CA GLY A 22 22.02 5.19 20.45
C GLY A 22 20.55 5.44 20.69
N VAL A 23 20.15 6.72 20.74
CA VAL A 23 18.77 7.06 20.38
C VAL A 23 18.55 6.32 19.07
N SER A 24 17.71 5.29 19.12
CA SER A 24 17.03 4.82 17.93
C SER A 24 16.27 6.03 17.41
N HIS A 25 16.98 6.86 16.65
CA HIS A 25 16.41 7.72 15.65
C HIS A 25 15.80 6.72 14.67
N ILE A 26 14.61 6.21 15.02
CA ILE A 26 13.52 6.17 14.07
C ILE A 26 13.41 7.64 13.66
N LEU A 27 14.26 8.06 12.71
CA LEU A 27 14.13 9.32 12.03
C LEU A 27 12.69 9.31 11.57
N MET A 28 11.88 10.21 12.13
CA MET A 28 10.56 10.51 11.58
C MET A 28 10.86 11.01 10.17
N ALA A 29 10.90 10.10 9.21
CA ALA A 29 11.48 10.37 7.91
C ALA A 29 10.58 11.40 7.22
N ASP A 30 11.17 12.55 6.93
CA ASP A 30 10.56 13.58 6.10
C ASP A 30 10.29 12.95 4.73
N ILE A 31 9.03 12.94 4.30
CA ILE A 31 8.63 12.33 3.03
C ILE A 31 8.72 13.40 1.96
N GLN A 32 9.61 13.21 0.99
CA GLN A 32 9.70 14.07 -0.18
C GLN A 32 8.74 13.58 -1.28
N ILE A 33 7.80 14.44 -1.65
CA ILE A 33 6.81 14.20 -2.69
C ILE A 33 7.17 15.07 -3.89
N TYR A 34 7.40 14.41 -5.02
CA TYR A 34 7.66 15.08 -6.28
C TYR A 34 6.42 15.04 -7.15
N LEU A 35 6.08 16.19 -7.75
CA LEU A 35 4.95 16.34 -8.64
C LEU A 35 5.38 17.01 -9.95
N ARG A 36 4.75 16.59 -11.06
CA ARG A 36 4.90 17.26 -12.36
C ARG A 36 4.00 18.48 -12.45
N PRO A 37 4.39 19.51 -13.21
CA PRO A 37 3.50 20.60 -13.59
C PRO A 37 2.17 20.07 -14.13
N ARG A 38 1.07 20.60 -13.61
CA ARG A 38 -0.28 20.28 -14.09
C ARG A 38 -0.75 21.32 -15.10
N PRO A 39 -1.66 20.97 -16.01
CA PRO A 39 -2.31 21.95 -16.88
C PRO A 39 -3.09 22.99 -16.05
N ILE A 40 -3.46 24.11 -16.68
CA ILE A 40 -4.32 25.12 -16.04
C ILE A 40 -5.64 24.47 -15.64
N SER A 41 -6.02 24.59 -14.36
CA SER A 41 -7.29 24.03 -13.88
C SER A 41 -8.46 24.85 -14.45
N PRO A 42 -9.51 24.21 -14.96
CA PRO A 42 -10.72 24.94 -15.37
C PRO A 42 -11.46 25.56 -14.17
N VAL A 43 -11.18 25.11 -12.94
CA VAL A 43 -11.81 25.60 -11.71
C VAL A 43 -10.94 26.65 -11.02
N TYR A 44 -9.63 26.39 -10.93
CA TYR A 44 -8.70 27.22 -10.15
C TYR A 44 -7.72 28.04 -11.00
N GLY A 45 -7.81 27.96 -12.33
CA GLY A 45 -6.92 28.69 -13.23
C GLY A 45 -5.46 28.31 -13.01
N HIS A 46 -4.64 29.30 -12.67
CA HIS A 46 -3.20 29.16 -12.46
C HIS A 46 -2.80 28.76 -11.04
N SER A 47 -3.75 28.63 -10.10
CA SER A 47 -3.43 28.14 -8.75
C SER A 47 -2.87 26.72 -8.80
N ASN A 48 -1.97 26.41 -7.86
CA ASN A 48 -1.54 25.04 -7.65
C ASN A 48 -2.70 24.19 -7.13
N TYR A 49 -2.80 22.95 -7.63
CA TYR A 49 -3.88 22.04 -7.25
C TYR A 49 -3.44 20.58 -7.34
N LEU A 50 -4.17 19.71 -6.66
CA LEU A 50 -3.99 18.26 -6.71
C LEU A 50 -5.18 17.62 -7.46
N PRO A 51 -4.93 16.81 -8.50
CA PRO A 51 -6.00 16.17 -9.27
C PRO A 51 -6.39 14.84 -8.61
N PHE A 52 -7.43 14.79 -7.79
CA PHE A 52 -7.95 13.53 -7.21
C PHE A 52 -8.64 12.63 -8.25
N LYS A 53 -8.98 13.17 -9.43
CA LYS A 53 -9.77 12.48 -10.45
C LYS A 53 -9.12 11.17 -10.91
N ARG A 54 -9.87 10.07 -10.78
CA ARG A 54 -9.45 8.67 -11.00
C ARG A 54 -8.63 8.38 -12.28
N LYS A 55 -8.84 9.10 -13.38
CA LYS A 55 -8.13 8.80 -14.65
C LYS A 55 -6.80 9.54 -14.82
N ARG A 56 -6.52 10.60 -14.05
CA ARG A 56 -5.39 11.51 -14.30
C ARG A 56 -4.48 11.73 -13.11
N TYR A 57 -4.87 11.27 -11.91
CA TYR A 57 -4.13 11.59 -10.69
C TYR A 57 -2.68 11.08 -10.72
N CYS A 58 -2.40 9.90 -11.27
CA CYS A 58 -1.04 9.36 -11.40
C CYS A 58 -0.17 10.06 -12.44
N ASP A 59 -0.74 10.75 -13.43
CA ASP A 59 0.01 11.31 -14.56
C ASP A 59 1.02 12.37 -14.08
N TYR A 60 0.70 13.00 -12.94
CA TYR A 60 1.44 14.11 -12.35
C TYR A 60 2.11 13.75 -11.00
N GLY A 61 2.08 12.48 -10.60
CA GLY A 61 2.62 12.00 -9.32
C GLY A 61 1.54 11.46 -8.37
N PRO A 62 1.83 11.31 -7.07
CA PRO A 62 3.10 11.58 -6.42
C PRO A 62 4.21 10.63 -6.86
N PHE A 63 5.45 11.14 -6.96
CA PHE A 63 6.67 10.34 -7.11
C PHE A 63 7.52 10.43 -5.85
N PHE A 64 8.21 9.34 -5.53
CA PHE A 64 9.02 9.21 -4.31
C PHE A 64 10.42 8.73 -4.68
N ALA A 65 11.45 9.54 -4.40
CA ALA A 65 12.82 9.23 -4.76
C ALA A 65 13.37 7.96 -4.10
N ASP A 66 12.90 7.65 -2.89
CA ASP A 66 13.32 6.46 -2.14
C ASP A 66 12.85 5.14 -2.76
N TYR A 67 11.83 5.18 -3.63
CA TYR A 67 11.17 3.99 -4.16
C TYR A 67 11.22 3.88 -5.69
N GLY A 68 11.79 4.86 -6.38
CA GLY A 68 11.89 4.82 -7.84
C GLY A 68 12.47 6.09 -8.46
N THR A 69 12.65 6.04 -9.76
CA THR A 69 13.15 7.19 -10.52
C THR A 69 12.11 8.30 -10.55
N VAL A 70 12.50 9.48 -10.06
CA VAL A 70 11.71 10.70 -10.21
C VAL A 70 11.87 11.21 -11.64
N PRO A 71 10.78 11.44 -12.39
CA PRO A 71 10.87 12.01 -13.73
C PRO A 71 11.54 13.40 -13.71
N CYS A 72 12.35 13.73 -14.72
CA CYS A 72 13.06 15.00 -14.79
C CYS A 72 12.13 16.23 -14.83
N ASP A 73 10.89 16.04 -15.29
CA ASP A 73 9.85 17.07 -15.33
C ASP A 73 9.04 17.18 -14.03
N ALA A 74 9.30 16.35 -13.01
CA ALA A 74 8.68 16.44 -11.69
C ALA A 74 9.42 17.45 -10.79
N THR A 75 9.29 18.73 -11.13
CA THR A 75 10.07 19.83 -10.52
C THR A 75 9.49 20.37 -9.21
N GLU A 76 8.21 20.12 -8.92
CA GLU A 76 7.61 20.59 -7.68
C GLU A 76 7.87 19.58 -6.55
N VAL A 77 8.44 20.07 -5.46
CA VAL A 77 8.84 19.24 -4.32
C VAL A 77 8.12 19.72 -3.08
N HIS A 78 7.42 18.80 -2.42
CA HIS A 78 6.84 19.02 -1.11
C HIS A 78 7.50 18.09 -0.10
N THR A 79 7.62 18.55 1.13
CA THR A 79 8.10 17.72 2.25
C THR A 79 7.03 17.69 3.31
N ILE A 80 6.58 16.48 3.68
CA ILE A 80 5.59 16.30 4.73
C ILE A 80 6.14 15.40 5.84
N ARG A 81 5.73 15.67 7.07
CA ARG A 81 6.08 14.89 8.25
C ARG A 81 4.90 14.05 8.70
N SER A 82 4.81 12.82 8.20
CA SER A 82 3.80 11.86 8.64
C SER A 82 4.42 10.47 8.83
N PRO A 83 4.77 10.08 10.07
CA PRO A 83 5.35 8.76 10.34
C PRO A 83 4.47 7.60 9.89
N ALA A 84 3.14 7.75 10.03
CA ALA A 84 2.18 6.76 9.56
C ALA A 84 2.27 6.61 8.04
N LEU A 85 2.27 7.73 7.31
CA LEU A 85 2.40 7.69 5.86
C LEU A 85 3.75 7.13 5.41
N SER A 86 4.85 7.50 6.08
CA SER A 86 6.19 6.99 5.76
C SER A 86 6.26 5.47 5.91
N THR A 87 5.65 4.94 6.98
CA THR A 87 5.60 3.49 7.24
C THR A 87 4.75 2.77 6.18
N ALA A 88 3.60 3.36 5.84
CA ALA A 88 2.70 2.80 4.83
C ALA A 88 3.31 2.81 3.42
N LEU A 89 3.99 3.90 3.03
CA LEU A 89 4.73 3.98 1.76
C LEU A 89 5.85 2.94 1.70
N SER A 90 6.65 2.83 2.76
CA SER A 90 7.69 1.81 2.85
C SER A 90 7.10 0.41 2.66
N THR A 91 6.02 0.09 3.38
CA THR A 91 5.32 -1.19 3.26
C THR A 91 4.78 -1.40 1.85
N LEU A 92 4.18 -0.37 1.24
CA LEU A 92 3.63 -0.45 -0.10
C LEU A 92 4.71 -0.83 -1.13
N TYR A 93 5.85 -0.13 -1.12
CA TYR A 93 6.89 -0.32 -2.13
C TYR A 93 7.83 -1.49 -1.87
N THR A 94 8.08 -1.86 -0.61
CA THR A 94 9.04 -2.93 -0.27
C THR A 94 8.38 -4.29 -0.07
N VAL A 95 7.11 -4.32 0.33
CA VAL A 95 6.40 -5.57 0.63
C VAL A 95 5.25 -5.77 -0.36
N PHE A 96 4.33 -4.83 -0.44
CA PHE A 96 3.06 -5.03 -1.13
C PHE A 96 3.23 -5.16 -2.65
N ILE A 97 3.79 -4.14 -3.31
CA ILE A 97 3.98 -4.12 -4.76
C ILE A 97 4.81 -5.32 -5.22
N PRO A 98 6.00 -5.61 -4.65
CA PRO A 98 6.79 -6.77 -5.04
C PRO A 98 6.03 -8.09 -4.86
N SER A 99 5.20 -8.20 -3.81
CA SER A 99 4.40 -9.40 -3.59
C SER A 99 3.33 -9.62 -4.66
N LEU A 100 2.84 -8.56 -5.32
CA LEU A 100 1.79 -8.66 -6.32
C LEU A 100 2.30 -8.69 -7.76
N ASP A 101 3.49 -8.14 -8.00
CA ASP A 101 4.14 -8.10 -9.32
C ASP A 101 4.74 -9.44 -9.75
N VAL A 102 4.50 -10.51 -8.98
CA VAL A 102 4.84 -11.87 -9.39
C VAL A 102 3.85 -12.37 -10.43
N GLU A 103 4.34 -13.18 -11.38
CA GLU A 103 3.50 -13.79 -12.43
C GLU A 103 2.38 -14.61 -11.78
N VAL A 104 1.15 -14.39 -12.25
CA VAL A 104 0.00 -15.18 -11.78
C VAL A 104 0.11 -16.59 -12.37
N PRO A 105 0.08 -17.65 -11.55
CA PRO A 105 0.22 -19.02 -12.04
C PRO A 105 -0.88 -19.39 -13.03
N ASP A 106 -0.52 -20.11 -14.08
CA ASP A 106 -1.48 -20.75 -14.99
C ASP A 106 -2.06 -22.01 -14.30
N PRO A 107 -3.38 -22.05 -14.03
CA PRO A 107 -4.01 -23.16 -13.34
C PRO A 107 -4.00 -24.48 -14.14
N ASN A 108 -3.69 -24.45 -15.45
CA ASN A 108 -3.57 -25.65 -16.29
C ASN A 108 -2.22 -26.37 -16.13
N LYS A 109 -1.14 -25.67 -15.77
CA LYS A 109 0.21 -26.24 -15.75
C LYS A 109 0.46 -27.29 -14.65
N PRO A 110 0.09 -27.05 -13.37
CA PRO A 110 0.42 -27.98 -12.28
C PRO A 110 -0.62 -29.10 -12.08
N GLY A 111 -1.71 -29.09 -12.86
CA GLY A 111 -2.84 -30.03 -12.73
C GLY A 111 -3.75 -29.78 -11.52
N PRO A 112 -4.89 -30.48 -11.42
CA PRO A 112 -5.94 -30.20 -10.41
C PRO A 112 -5.50 -30.35 -8.95
N SER A 113 -4.50 -31.18 -8.67
CA SER A 113 -3.97 -31.39 -7.32
C SER A 113 -3.38 -30.13 -6.68
N ALA A 114 -2.92 -29.17 -7.50
CA ALA A 114 -2.37 -27.90 -7.02
C ALA A 114 -3.43 -26.82 -6.78
N TRP A 115 -4.68 -27.02 -7.23
CA TRP A 115 -5.72 -25.99 -7.17
C TRP A 115 -6.01 -25.46 -5.75
N PRO A 116 -6.05 -26.28 -4.68
CA PRO A 116 -6.24 -25.76 -3.33
C PRO A 116 -5.12 -24.81 -2.89
N ALA A 117 -3.87 -25.09 -3.27
CA ALA A 117 -2.73 -24.24 -2.95
C ALA A 117 -2.78 -22.92 -3.73
N LEU A 118 -3.15 -22.97 -5.01
CA LEU A 118 -3.35 -21.79 -5.86
C LEU A 118 -4.49 -20.90 -5.35
N LEU A 119 -5.61 -21.49 -4.94
CA LEU A 119 -6.71 -20.76 -4.31
C LEU A 119 -6.25 -20.07 -3.02
N LYS A 120 -5.53 -20.79 -2.15
CA LYS A 120 -5.01 -20.23 -0.90
C LYS A 120 -4.07 -19.05 -1.18
N LEU A 121 -3.17 -19.17 -2.16
CA LEU A 121 -2.31 -18.08 -2.60
C LEU A 121 -3.14 -16.87 -3.04
N ALA A 122 -4.14 -17.07 -3.91
CA ALA A 122 -4.99 -16.00 -4.40
C ALA A 122 -5.77 -15.31 -3.26
N ILE A 123 -6.28 -16.08 -2.29
CA ILE A 123 -6.92 -15.54 -1.08
C ILE A 123 -5.94 -14.67 -0.30
N THR A 124 -4.74 -15.17 -0.01
CA THR A 124 -3.72 -14.40 0.73
C THR A 124 -3.36 -13.09 0.03
N LYS A 125 -3.19 -13.10 -1.30
CA LYS A 125 -2.91 -11.86 -2.05
C LYS A 125 -4.07 -10.86 -2.00
N VAL A 126 -5.30 -11.35 -2.11
CA VAL A 126 -6.48 -10.49 -2.04
C VAL A 126 -6.73 -9.96 -0.63
N ASP A 127 -6.53 -10.78 0.41
CA ASP A 127 -6.67 -10.38 1.81
C ASP A 127 -5.63 -9.31 2.19
N LEU A 128 -4.38 -9.48 1.76
CA LEU A 128 -3.35 -8.44 1.92
C LEU A 128 -3.80 -7.11 1.31
N SER A 129 -4.41 -7.14 0.11
CA SER A 129 -4.95 -5.91 -0.50
C SER A 129 -6.09 -5.28 0.28
N ILE A 130 -6.96 -6.11 0.90
CA ILE A 130 -8.10 -5.63 1.66
C ILE A 130 -7.58 -4.91 2.90
N ASP A 131 -6.62 -5.50 3.61
CA ASP A 131 -6.08 -4.93 4.84
C ASP A 131 -5.32 -3.62 4.56
N SER A 132 -4.46 -3.58 3.53
CA SER A 132 -3.78 -2.34 3.11
C SER A 132 -4.75 -1.26 2.61
N ARG A 133 -5.84 -1.66 1.93
CA ARG A 133 -6.89 -0.73 1.52
C ARG A 133 -7.64 -0.16 2.72
N MET A 134 -7.96 -0.98 3.72
CA MET A 134 -8.63 -0.53 4.94
C MET A 134 -7.80 0.50 5.70
N GLU A 135 -6.48 0.31 5.76
CA GLU A 135 -5.55 1.29 6.32
C GLU A 135 -5.65 2.63 5.60
N CYS A 136 -5.57 2.63 4.26
CA CYS A 136 -5.72 3.85 3.48
C CYS A 136 -7.07 4.54 3.74
N GLU A 137 -8.18 3.78 3.74
CA GLU A 137 -9.51 4.32 4.01
C GLU A 137 -9.60 4.97 5.39
N ASN A 138 -9.00 4.36 6.42
CA ASN A 138 -9.00 4.92 7.78
C ASN A 138 -8.30 6.28 7.82
N HIS A 139 -7.14 6.39 7.18
CA HIS A 139 -6.39 7.64 7.12
C HIS A 139 -7.11 8.70 6.29
N ILE A 140 -7.71 8.31 5.15
CA ILE A 140 -8.53 9.21 4.33
C ILE A 140 -9.69 9.80 5.13
N VAL A 141 -10.44 8.96 5.85
CA VAL A 141 -11.58 9.44 6.65
C VAL A 141 -11.10 10.30 7.81
N ARG A 142 -10.03 9.91 8.49
CA ARG A 142 -9.48 10.69 9.61
C ARG A 142 -9.01 12.08 9.16
N LEU A 143 -8.27 12.16 8.06
CA LEU A 143 -7.75 13.43 7.55
C LEU A 143 -8.86 14.33 6.96
N SER A 144 -9.89 13.74 6.34
CA SER A 144 -11.00 14.51 5.75
C SER A 144 -12.00 15.03 6.79
N GLN A 145 -12.19 14.34 7.92
CA GLN A 145 -13.19 14.71 8.94
C GLN A 145 -12.58 15.25 10.24
N GLY A 146 -11.27 15.11 10.46
CA GLY A 146 -10.61 15.50 11.70
C GLY A 146 -11.27 14.85 12.92
N ASP A 147 -11.59 15.65 13.93
CA ASP A 147 -12.22 15.20 15.18
C ASP A 147 -13.64 14.63 14.99
N ARG A 148 -14.26 14.87 13.83
CA ARG A 148 -15.60 14.36 13.49
C ARG A 148 -15.54 13.02 12.75
N ALA A 149 -14.36 12.44 12.57
CA ALA A 149 -14.21 11.16 11.89
C ALA A 149 -15.01 10.07 12.62
N PRO A 150 -15.90 9.34 11.93
CA PRO A 150 -16.58 8.20 12.54
C PRO A 150 -15.59 7.09 12.90
N THR A 151 -15.97 6.23 13.84
CA THR A 151 -15.20 5.02 14.15
C THR A 151 -15.09 4.12 12.90
N PRO A 152 -13.91 3.61 12.56
CA PRO A 152 -13.74 2.72 11.43
C PRO A 152 -14.61 1.45 11.52
N PRO A 153 -15.32 1.06 10.45
CA PRO A 153 -16.08 -0.18 10.44
C PRO A 153 -15.18 -1.41 10.63
N PRO A 154 -15.69 -2.48 11.26
CA PRO A 154 -14.97 -3.74 11.36
C PRO A 154 -14.77 -4.36 9.98
N ARG A 155 -13.76 -5.25 9.85
CA ARG A 155 -13.33 -5.86 8.57
C ARG A 155 -14.48 -6.48 7.77
N ASN A 156 -15.39 -7.19 8.44
CA ASN A 156 -16.55 -7.85 7.81
C ASN A 156 -17.65 -6.88 7.35
N MET A 157 -17.57 -5.60 7.71
CA MET A 157 -18.50 -4.54 7.27
C MET A 157 -17.84 -3.55 6.30
N ARG A 158 -16.65 -3.86 5.77
CA ARG A 158 -15.92 -3.04 4.79
C ARG A 158 -16.47 -3.17 3.37
N ALA A 159 -17.73 -2.79 3.20
CA ALA A 159 -18.33 -2.58 1.90
C ALA A 159 -19.37 -1.44 1.93
N PRO A 160 -19.61 -0.75 0.80
CA PRO A 160 -20.61 0.31 0.72
C PRO A 160 -22.02 -0.11 1.13
N SER A 161 -22.39 -1.38 0.90
CA SER A 161 -23.69 -1.93 1.30
C SER A 161 -23.84 -2.09 2.82
N PHE A 162 -22.74 -2.26 3.55
CA PHE A 162 -22.75 -2.49 5.00
C PHE A 162 -22.39 -1.24 5.81
N SER A 163 -21.64 -0.31 5.23
CA SER A 163 -21.20 0.94 5.89
C SER A 163 -21.32 2.13 4.94
N PRO A 164 -22.54 2.48 4.50
CA PRO A 164 -22.76 3.47 3.45
C PRO A 164 -22.19 4.85 3.80
N GLU A 165 -22.37 5.31 5.03
CA GLU A 165 -21.88 6.65 5.45
C GLU A 165 -20.36 6.73 5.49
N TRP A 166 -19.68 5.64 5.89
CA TRP A 166 -18.21 5.56 5.82
C TRP A 166 -17.73 5.68 4.36
N TYR A 167 -18.33 4.88 3.48
CA TYR A 167 -17.94 4.86 2.07
C TYR A 167 -18.36 6.11 1.31
N LYS A 168 -19.40 6.82 1.77
CA LYS A 168 -19.74 8.16 1.27
C LYS A 168 -18.59 9.14 1.45
N ILE A 169 -17.90 9.12 2.59
CA ILE A 169 -16.74 9.98 2.87
C ILE A 169 -15.52 9.54 2.05
N VAL A 170 -15.24 8.24 2.01
CA VAL A 170 -14.12 7.69 1.23
C VAL A 170 -14.27 8.09 -0.24
N PHE A 171 -15.42 7.80 -0.85
CA PHE A 171 -15.64 8.08 -2.26
C PHE A 171 -15.74 9.58 -2.57
N SER A 172 -16.39 10.37 -1.72
CA SER A 172 -16.41 11.82 -1.92
C SER A 172 -15.02 12.43 -1.89
N THR A 173 -14.12 11.89 -1.05
CA THR A 173 -12.71 12.32 -0.99
C THR A 173 -11.92 11.88 -2.22
N MET A 174 -12.09 10.62 -2.66
CA MET A 174 -11.38 10.07 -3.82
C MET A 174 -11.79 10.71 -5.15
N ASP A 175 -13.00 11.28 -5.22
CA ASP A 175 -13.59 11.87 -6.43
C ASP A 175 -13.79 13.40 -6.35
N ARG A 176 -13.05 14.10 -5.46
CA ARG A 176 -13.12 15.58 -5.31
C ARG A 176 -12.81 16.38 -6.59
N GLY A 177 -12.19 15.76 -7.58
CA GLY A 177 -11.74 16.45 -8.79
C GLY A 177 -10.42 17.18 -8.53
N ASP A 178 -10.31 18.41 -9.01
CA ASP A 178 -9.17 19.26 -8.69
C ASP A 178 -9.37 19.86 -7.29
N VAL A 179 -8.31 19.95 -6.49
CA VAL A 179 -8.33 20.58 -5.16
C VAL A 179 -7.20 21.59 -5.09
N GLU A 180 -7.52 22.85 -4.89
CA GLU A 180 -6.53 23.91 -4.74
C GLU A 180 -5.62 23.65 -3.52
N LEU A 181 -4.32 23.77 -3.73
CA LEU A 181 -3.30 23.58 -2.70
C LEU A 181 -3.01 24.90 -1.99
N ARG A 182 -3.76 25.17 -0.93
CA ARG A 182 -3.63 26.38 -0.10
C ARG A 182 -2.62 26.15 1.02
N ASP A 183 -1.84 27.16 1.37
CA ASP A 183 -0.78 27.03 2.40
C ASP A 183 -1.32 26.51 3.74
N GLU A 184 -2.50 26.95 4.17
CA GLU A 184 -3.12 26.55 5.45
C GLU A 184 -3.50 25.08 5.54
N SER A 185 -3.81 24.44 4.40
CA SER A 185 -4.27 23.05 4.33
C SER A 185 -3.35 22.16 3.50
N ARG A 186 -2.19 22.70 3.06
CA ARG A 186 -1.31 22.09 2.07
C ARG A 186 -0.89 20.68 2.49
N ASP A 187 -0.38 20.55 3.70
CA ASP A 187 0.18 19.28 4.18
C ASP A 187 -0.91 18.21 4.32
N THR A 188 -2.09 18.59 4.82
CA THR A 188 -3.25 17.69 4.92
C THR A 188 -3.75 17.25 3.55
N GLU A 189 -3.86 18.16 2.58
CA GLU A 189 -4.33 17.84 1.23
C GLU A 189 -3.31 17.00 0.46
N LEU A 190 -2.01 17.25 0.63
CA LEU A 190 -0.94 16.42 0.10
C LEU A 190 -0.97 15.02 0.72
N GLU A 191 -1.08 14.92 2.04
CA GLU A 191 -1.14 13.62 2.71
C GLU A 191 -2.38 12.83 2.25
N LEU A 192 -3.55 13.47 2.18
CA LEU A 192 -4.78 12.88 1.63
C LEU A 192 -4.57 12.37 0.20
N PHE A 193 -3.94 13.18 -0.65
CA PHE A 193 -3.65 12.82 -2.03
C PHE A 193 -2.77 11.58 -2.13
N VAL A 194 -1.74 11.47 -1.28
CA VAL A 194 -0.89 10.28 -1.24
C VAL A 194 -1.66 9.05 -0.74
N TRP A 195 -2.48 9.15 0.31
CA TRP A 195 -3.29 8.01 0.77
C TRP A 195 -4.26 7.52 -0.31
N VAL A 196 -4.89 8.44 -1.04
CA VAL A 196 -5.75 8.11 -2.20
C VAL A 196 -4.92 7.45 -3.31
N TYR A 197 -3.71 7.93 -3.57
CA TYR A 197 -2.81 7.31 -4.55
C TYR A 197 -2.44 5.88 -4.17
N MET A 198 -2.06 5.64 -2.92
CA MET A 198 -1.71 4.31 -2.44
C MET A 198 -2.88 3.34 -2.55
N GLN A 199 -4.08 3.76 -2.11
CA GLN A 199 -5.28 2.94 -2.21
C GLN A 199 -5.57 2.51 -3.65
N LYS A 200 -5.47 3.44 -4.60
CA LYS A 200 -5.73 3.13 -6.00
C LYS A 200 -4.61 2.29 -6.63
N THR A 201 -3.36 2.49 -6.22
CA THR A 201 -2.23 1.63 -6.61
C THR A 201 -2.45 0.19 -6.13
N ILE A 202 -2.89 0.02 -4.88
CA ILE A 202 -3.29 -1.26 -4.30
C ILE A 202 -4.39 -1.93 -5.14
N ASP A 203 -5.43 -1.18 -5.49
CA ASP A 203 -6.55 -1.69 -6.30
C ASP A 203 -6.13 -2.10 -7.71
N GLN A 204 -5.25 -1.33 -8.35
CA GLN A 204 -4.73 -1.62 -9.69
C GLN A 204 -3.89 -2.91 -9.68
N ARG A 205 -2.91 -3.00 -8.78
CA ARG A 205 -1.99 -4.14 -8.70
C ARG A 205 -2.69 -5.44 -8.30
N THR A 206 -3.74 -5.35 -7.48
CA THR A 206 -4.50 -6.54 -7.05
C THR A 206 -5.57 -6.97 -8.07
N HIS A 207 -5.84 -6.19 -9.11
CA HIS A 207 -6.94 -6.49 -10.04
C HIS A 207 -6.85 -7.90 -10.64
N ILE A 208 -5.66 -8.31 -11.08
CA ILE A 208 -5.43 -9.64 -11.66
C ILE A 208 -5.60 -10.76 -10.63
N TRP A 209 -5.13 -10.56 -9.40
CA TRP A 209 -5.28 -11.51 -8.29
C TRP A 209 -6.74 -11.70 -7.87
N ARG A 210 -7.56 -10.64 -7.94
CA ARG A 210 -9.01 -10.74 -7.71
C ARG A 210 -9.70 -11.57 -8.80
N HIS A 211 -9.28 -11.43 -10.05
CA HIS A 211 -9.77 -12.28 -11.13
C HIS A 211 -9.36 -13.74 -10.90
N PHE A 212 -8.08 -13.98 -10.66
CA PHE A 212 -7.53 -15.31 -10.41
C PHE A 212 -8.21 -16.00 -9.23
N ARG A 213 -8.45 -15.29 -8.11
CA ARG A 213 -9.21 -15.84 -6.97
C ARG A 213 -10.61 -16.32 -7.36
N ARG A 214 -11.34 -15.52 -8.17
CA ARG A 214 -12.68 -15.90 -8.64
C ARG A 214 -12.64 -17.13 -9.57
N GLU A 215 -11.64 -17.20 -10.43
CA GLU A 215 -11.42 -18.35 -11.31
C GLU A 215 -11.11 -19.61 -10.50
N MET A 216 -10.18 -19.51 -9.54
CA MET A 216 -9.83 -20.62 -8.67
C MET A 216 -11.01 -21.12 -7.85
N TYR A 217 -11.88 -20.23 -7.34
CA TYR A 217 -13.11 -20.67 -6.66
C TYR A 217 -14.01 -21.53 -7.56
N LYS A 218 -14.14 -21.20 -8.85
CA LYS A 218 -14.93 -21.99 -9.79
C LYS A 218 -14.28 -23.35 -10.09
N LEU A 219 -12.95 -23.41 -10.12
CA LEU A 219 -12.21 -24.66 -10.36
C LEU A 219 -12.25 -25.59 -9.16
N THR A 220 -12.18 -25.04 -7.96
CA THR A 220 -12.25 -25.79 -6.70
C THR A 220 -13.67 -26.02 -6.21
N ASP A 221 -14.70 -25.63 -6.97
CA ASP A 221 -16.09 -25.82 -6.57
C ASP A 221 -16.38 -27.32 -6.45
N PRO A 222 -16.77 -27.81 -5.26
CA PRO A 222 -17.00 -29.23 -5.04
C PRO A 222 -18.29 -29.76 -5.69
N ILE A 223 -19.20 -28.88 -6.10
CA ILE A 223 -20.53 -29.22 -6.63
C ILE A 223 -20.52 -29.20 -8.16
N ALA A 224 -19.85 -28.20 -8.76
CA ALA A 224 -19.76 -28.06 -10.21
C ALA A 224 -18.43 -27.38 -10.61
N PRO A 225 -17.30 -28.12 -10.57
CA PRO A 225 -16.02 -27.55 -10.98
C PRO A 225 -16.08 -27.16 -12.46
N ALA A 226 -15.84 -25.88 -12.74
CA ALA A 226 -15.76 -25.42 -14.12
C ALA A 226 -14.57 -26.09 -14.80
N HIS A 227 -14.75 -26.68 -15.98
CA HIS A 227 -13.62 -27.14 -16.78
C HIS A 227 -12.94 -25.93 -17.43
N LEU A 228 -11.61 -25.82 -17.29
CA LEU A 228 -10.85 -24.88 -18.11
C LEU A 228 -11.04 -25.29 -19.59
N PRO A 229 -11.29 -24.34 -20.50
CA PRO A 229 -11.28 -24.68 -21.92
C PRO A 229 -9.94 -25.31 -22.23
N SER A 230 -9.96 -26.55 -22.74
CA SER A 230 -8.76 -27.30 -23.09
C SER A 230 -7.97 -26.49 -24.12
N GLY A 231 -6.96 -25.77 -23.67
CA GLY A 231 -6.08 -25.00 -24.54
C GLY A 231 -5.14 -25.91 -25.29
N HIS A 232 -5.66 -26.71 -26.23
CA HIS A 232 -4.89 -27.39 -27.28
C HIS A 232 -5.74 -27.44 -28.56
N GLY A 233 -5.38 -26.63 -29.56
CA GLY A 233 -5.96 -26.71 -30.90
C GLY A 233 -5.80 -25.49 -31.81
N GLN A 234 -4.63 -24.84 -31.84
CA GLN A 234 -3.88 -24.35 -33.03
C GLN A 234 -2.98 -23.17 -32.68
#